data_AF-A0A1A7KMX6-F1
#
_entry.id   AF-A0A1A7KMX6-F1
#
_cell.length_a   1.000
_cell.length_b   1.000
_cell.length_c   1.000
_cell.angle_alpha   90.00
_cell.angle_beta   90.00
_cell.angle_gamma   90.00
#
_symmetry.space_group_name_H-M   'P 1'
#
loop_
_entity.id
_entity.type
_entity.pdbx_description
1 polymer ?
#
loop_
_entity_poly.entity_id
_entity_poly.type
_entity_poly.pdbx_seq_one_letter_code
_entity_poly.pdbx_strand_id
1 'polypeptide(L)'
;MSVTNKEYFQSKLRRLSITMSDADLDVFFASKQIDGAFDLTKPDDMDKLFTEIILELLITPDISEDDYSVKYDRKALESWYAMECIRLGIEDLLKKGKVQVKDISYLA
;
A
#
# COMPACT_ATOMS: atom_id res chain seq x y z
N MET A 1 -0.44 -17.06 -21.47
CA MET A 1 -0.85 -17.23 -20.06
C MET A 1 -1.20 -15.84 -19.56
N SER A 2 -2.43 -15.60 -19.10
CA SER A 2 -2.79 -14.31 -18.51
C SER A 2 -2.36 -14.33 -17.04
N VAL A 3 -1.76 -13.24 -16.56
CA VAL A 3 -1.44 -13.07 -15.14
C VAL A 3 -2.75 -12.80 -14.39
N THR A 4 -2.96 -13.49 -13.27
CA THR A 4 -4.10 -13.26 -12.36
C THR A 4 -3.86 -12.05 -11.46
N ASN A 5 -4.93 -11.47 -10.89
CA ASN A 5 -4.78 -10.38 -9.92
C ASN A 5 -3.95 -10.82 -8.72
N LYS A 6 -4.13 -12.06 -8.24
CA LYS A 6 -3.32 -12.63 -7.15
C LYS A 6 -1.84 -12.70 -7.49
N GLU A 7 -1.49 -13.22 -8.66
CA GLU A 7 -0.09 -13.28 -9.12
C GLU A 7 0.52 -11.88 -9.28
N TYR A 8 -0.27 -10.89 -9.72
CA TYR A 8 0.14 -9.50 -9.81
C TYR A 8 0.52 -8.93 -8.44
N PHE A 9 -0.35 -9.09 -7.45
CA PHE A 9 -0.14 -8.60 -6.09
C PHE A 9 1.05 -9.32 -5.43
N GLN A 10 1.14 -10.65 -5.54
CA GLN A 10 2.28 -11.43 -5.06
C GLN A 10 3.61 -10.99 -5.70
N SER A 11 3.60 -10.60 -6.97
CA SER A 11 4.79 -10.07 -7.64
C SER A 11 5.22 -8.73 -7.04
N LYS A 12 4.27 -7.83 -6.75
CA LYS A 12 4.56 -6.55 -6.10
C LYS A 12 5.05 -6.70 -4.66
N LEU A 13 4.40 -7.55 -3.86
CA LEU A 13 4.84 -7.86 -2.48
C LEU A 13 6.31 -8.32 -2.48
N ARG A 14 6.67 -9.23 -3.38
CA ARG A 14 8.06 -9.70 -3.54
C ARG A 14 9.02 -8.59 -3.94
N ARG A 15 8.65 -7.70 -4.87
CA ARG A 15 9.51 -6.57 -5.28
C ARG A 15 9.79 -5.60 -4.14
N LEU A 16 8.82 -5.42 -3.24
CA LEU A 16 8.96 -4.56 -2.06
C LEU A 16 9.50 -5.30 -0.82
N SER A 17 9.85 -6.59 -0.95
CA SER A 17 10.27 -7.45 0.15
C SER A 17 9.25 -7.48 1.31
N ILE A 18 7.96 -7.40 0.98
CA ILE A 18 6.86 -7.47 1.94
C ILE A 18 6.47 -8.93 2.12
N THR A 19 6.42 -9.37 3.37
CA THR A 19 5.93 -10.69 3.75
C THR A 19 4.45 -10.59 4.09
N MET A 20 3.62 -11.19 3.25
CA MET A 20 2.18 -11.36 3.46
C MET A 20 1.83 -12.76 2.99
N SER A 21 1.05 -13.51 3.79
CA SER A 21 0.67 -14.87 3.41
C SER A 21 -0.37 -14.85 2.30
N ASP A 22 -0.49 -15.95 1.57
CA ASP A 22 -1.55 -16.10 0.55
C ASP A 22 -2.94 -15.99 1.18
N ALA A 23 -3.10 -16.46 2.42
CA ALA A 23 -4.36 -16.36 3.16
C ALA A 23 -4.71 -14.90 3.49
N ASP A 24 -3.74 -14.09 3.91
CA ASP A 24 -3.95 -12.67 4.19
C ASP A 24 -4.31 -11.91 2.91
N LEU A 25 -3.65 -12.25 1.80
CA LEU A 25 -3.97 -11.66 0.50
C LEU A 25 -5.37 -12.05 0.01
N ASP A 26 -5.80 -13.28 0.25
CA ASP A 26 -7.15 -13.74 -0.07
C ASP A 26 -8.21 -13.03 0.82
N VAL A 27 -7.91 -12.82 2.10
CA VAL A 27 -8.75 -12.02 3.01
C VAL A 27 -8.85 -10.57 2.53
N PHE A 28 -7.73 -9.98 2.11
CA PHE A 28 -7.72 -8.64 1.52
C PHE A 28 -8.64 -8.58 0.29
N PHE A 29 -8.52 -9.51 -0.66
CA PHE A 29 -9.39 -9.54 -1.83
C PHE A 29 -10.87 -9.75 -1.47
N ALA A 30 -11.17 -10.64 -0.52
CA ALA A 30 -12.52 -10.86 -0.02
C ALA A 30 -13.12 -9.58 0.59
N SER A 31 -12.32 -8.80 1.34
CA SER A 31 -12.76 -7.52 1.92
C SER A 31 -13.16 -6.47 0.87
N LYS A 32 -12.62 -6.61 -0.34
CA LYS A 32 -12.89 -5.73 -1.49
C LYS A 32 -13.92 -6.30 -2.45
N GLN A 33 -14.48 -7.48 -2.15
CA GLN A 33 -15.40 -8.21 -3.01
C GLN A 33 -14.79 -8.53 -4.39
N ILE A 34 -13.50 -8.88 -4.40
CA ILE A 34 -12.74 -9.21 -5.60
C ILE A 34 -12.45 -10.72 -5.58
N ASP A 35 -12.83 -11.41 -6.66
CA ASP A 35 -12.34 -12.73 -7.00
C ASP A 35 -10.94 -12.55 -7.61
N GLY A 36 -9.90 -12.98 -6.88
CA GLY A 36 -8.48 -12.75 -7.17
C GLY A 36 -7.97 -13.30 -8.51
N ALA A 37 -8.86 -13.83 -9.35
CA ALA A 37 -8.60 -14.29 -10.70
C ALA A 37 -8.44 -13.13 -11.70
N PHE A 38 -9.53 -12.46 -12.13
CA PHE A 38 -9.50 -11.52 -13.28
C PHE A 38 -10.40 -10.28 -13.16
N ASP A 39 -10.94 -10.01 -11.97
CA ASP A 39 -11.87 -8.90 -11.74
C ASP A 39 -11.31 -7.52 -12.11
N LEU A 40 -10.02 -7.29 -11.82
CA LEU A 40 -9.31 -6.07 -12.19
C LEU A 40 -8.58 -6.25 -13.52
N THR A 41 -9.16 -5.69 -14.58
CA THR A 41 -8.59 -5.80 -15.94
C THR A 41 -7.56 -4.71 -16.26
N LYS A 42 -7.49 -3.65 -15.44
CA LYS A 42 -6.58 -2.52 -15.63
C LYS A 42 -5.46 -2.54 -14.58
N PRO A 43 -4.18 -2.44 -15.00
CA PRO A 43 -3.05 -2.34 -14.08
C PRO A 43 -3.17 -1.20 -13.07
N ASP A 44 -3.68 -0.03 -13.49
CA ASP A 44 -3.83 1.11 -12.59
C ASP A 44 -4.83 0.85 -11.45
N ASP A 45 -5.87 0.05 -11.69
CA ASP A 45 -6.86 -0.28 -10.64
C ASP A 45 -6.29 -1.30 -9.65
N MET A 46 -5.49 -2.26 -10.14
CA MET A 46 -4.68 -3.14 -9.28
C MET A 46 -3.67 -2.36 -8.45
N ASP A 47 -3.01 -1.37 -9.05
CA ASP A 47 -2.03 -0.54 -8.37
C ASP A 47 -2.65 0.32 -7.28
N LYS A 48 -3.82 0.93 -7.54
CA LYS A 48 -4.59 1.68 -6.54
C LYS A 48 -4.94 0.82 -5.34
N LEU A 49 -5.52 -0.36 -5.58
CA LEU A 49 -5.84 -1.30 -4.51
C LEU A 49 -4.60 -1.76 -3.74
N PHE A 50 -3.49 -2.00 -4.43
CA PHE A 50 -2.24 -2.34 -3.77
C PHE A 50 -1.73 -1.24 -2.84
N THR A 51 -2.02 0.05 -3.12
CA THR A 51 -1.64 1.13 -2.20
C THR A 51 -2.34 1.02 -0.84
N GLU A 52 -3.52 0.38 -0.76
CA GLU A 52 -4.21 0.15 0.51
C GLU A 52 -3.49 -0.87 1.40
N ILE A 53 -2.91 -1.92 0.81
CA ILE A 53 -2.05 -2.87 1.54
C ILE A 53 -0.88 -2.13 2.19
N ILE A 54 -0.26 -1.20 1.47
CA ILE A 54 0.86 -0.42 2.02
C ILE A 54 0.41 0.48 3.16
N LEU A 55 -0.76 1.10 3.07
CA LEU A 55 -1.32 1.88 4.18
C LEU A 55 -1.56 1.02 5.43
N GLU A 56 -2.12 -0.18 5.27
CA GLU A 56 -2.32 -1.11 6.39
C GLU A 56 -0.99 -1.51 7.05
N LEU A 57 0.05 -1.77 6.25
CA LEU A 57 1.39 -2.08 6.76
C LEU A 57 2.02 -0.89 7.51
N LEU A 58 1.82 0.34 7.03
CA LEU A 58 2.35 1.54 7.69
C LEU A 58 1.69 1.81 9.06
N ILE A 59 0.44 1.39 9.23
CA ILE A 59 -0.31 1.55 10.49
C ILE A 59 -0.04 0.38 11.45
N THR A 60 0.25 -0.81 10.92
CA THR A 60 0.56 -2.00 11.72
C THR A 60 1.83 -1.76 12.55
N PRO A 61 1.82 -1.97 13.87
CA PRO A 61 3.00 -1.81 14.71
C PRO A 61 4.05 -2.87 14.34
N ASP A 62 5.34 -2.51 14.48
CA ASP A 62 6.41 -3.49 14.34
C ASP A 62 6.25 -4.54 15.45
N ILE A 63 6.12 -5.81 15.07
CA ILE A 63 6.03 -6.91 16.03
C ILE A 63 7.42 -7.56 16.12
N SER A 64 7.96 -7.62 17.34
CA SER A 64 9.12 -8.44 17.66
C SER A 64 8.75 -9.43 18.76
N GLU A 65 8.69 -10.71 18.43
CA GLU A 65 8.58 -11.79 19.41
C GLU A 65 9.77 -12.74 19.23
N ASP A 66 10.52 -12.97 20.32
CA ASP A 66 11.69 -13.86 20.51
C ASP A 66 12.62 -14.11 19.30
N ASP A 67 12.18 -14.84 18.25
CA ASP A 67 12.99 -15.20 17.06
C ASP A 67 12.47 -14.59 15.73
N TYR A 68 11.40 -13.78 15.76
CA TYR A 68 10.76 -13.18 14.58
C TYR A 68 10.62 -11.67 14.74
N SER A 69 11.26 -10.92 13.83
CA SER A 69 11.17 -9.46 13.75
C SER A 69 10.82 -9.05 12.33
N VAL A 70 9.56 -8.64 12.11
CA VAL A 70 9.17 -7.99 10.85
C VAL A 70 9.36 -6.50 11.05
N LYS A 71 10.44 -5.98 10.46
CA LYS A 71 10.70 -4.54 10.40
C LYS A 71 10.75 -4.12 8.95
N TYR A 72 9.74 -3.38 8.53
CA TYR A 72 9.76 -2.72 7.24
C TYR A 72 10.42 -1.36 7.36
N ASP A 73 11.17 -0.95 6.34
CA ASP A 73 11.61 0.43 6.24
C ASP A 73 10.39 1.31 5.94
N ARG A 74 9.78 1.84 7.01
CA ARG A 74 8.60 2.70 6.93
C ARG A 74 8.84 3.91 6.03
N LYS A 75 10.04 4.49 6.06
CA LYS A 75 10.36 5.65 5.21
C LYS A 75 10.39 5.28 3.73
N ALA A 76 10.93 4.11 3.42
CA ALA A 76 10.91 3.59 2.05
C ALA A 76 9.48 3.32 1.57
N LEU A 77 8.64 2.71 2.42
CA LEU A 77 7.22 2.46 2.10
C LEU A 77 6.39 3.74 1.95
N GLU A 78 6.59 4.72 2.83
CA GLU A 78 5.95 6.06 2.72
C GLU A 78 6.37 6.76 1.43
N SER A 79 7.65 6.69 1.07
CA SER A 79 8.18 7.29 -0.15
C SER A 79 7.62 6.60 -1.39
N TRP A 80 7.57 5.27 -1.38
CA TRP A 80 6.99 4.47 -2.46
C TRP A 80 5.50 4.78 -2.63
N TYR A 81 4.72 4.80 -1.54
CA TYR A 81 3.31 5.14 -1.54
C TYR A 81 3.06 6.54 -2.12
N ALA A 82 3.81 7.55 -1.66
CA ALA A 82 3.68 8.91 -2.16
C ALA A 82 3.98 9.03 -3.66
N MET A 83 5.00 8.31 -4.15
CA MET A 83 5.31 8.27 -5.59
C MET A 83 4.20 7.60 -6.40
N GLU A 84 3.63 6.51 -5.88
CA GLU A 84 2.53 5.82 -6.54
C GLU A 84 1.24 6.64 -6.56
N CYS A 85 0.93 7.38 -5.50
CA CYS A 85 -0.19 8.31 -5.49
C CYS A 85 -0.08 9.35 -6.62
N ILE A 86 1.11 9.91 -6.82
CA ILE A 86 1.39 10.86 -7.91
C ILE A 86 1.23 10.19 -9.27
N ARG A 87 1.81 9.00 -9.47
CA ARG A 87 1.75 8.28 -10.74
C ARG A 87 0.31 7.90 -11.12
N LEU A 88 -0.49 7.48 -10.15
CA LEU A 88 -1.88 7.03 -10.32
C LEU A 88 -2.89 8.18 -10.33
N GLY A 89 -2.46 9.41 -10.02
CA GLY A 89 -3.34 10.58 -9.90
C GLY A 89 -4.34 10.48 -8.74
N ILE A 90 -3.98 9.79 -7.66
CA ILE A 90 -4.81 9.64 -6.46
C ILE A 90 -4.26 10.49 -5.30
N GLU A 91 -5.12 10.82 -4.33
CA GLU A 91 -4.74 11.60 -3.16
C GLU A 91 -3.76 10.83 -2.26
N ASP A 92 -2.68 11.49 -1.83
CA ASP A 92 -1.74 10.97 -0.83
C ASP A 92 -2.32 11.17 0.57
N LEU A 93 -2.91 10.10 1.13
CA LEU A 93 -3.59 10.15 2.42
C LEU A 93 -2.66 10.37 3.61
N LEU A 94 -1.36 10.05 3.47
CA LEU A 94 -0.37 10.29 4.54
C LEU A 94 -0.06 11.78 4.72
N LYS A 95 -0.27 12.59 3.68
CA LYS A 95 -0.06 14.05 3.72
C LYS A 95 -1.30 14.84 4.10
N LYS A 96 -2.49 14.24 4.03
CA LYS A 96 -3.78 14.89 4.31
C LYS A 96 -3.89 15.48 5.73
N GLY A 97 -3.20 14.88 6.70
CA GLY A 97 -3.14 15.37 8.09
C GLY A 97 -2.08 16.44 8.36
N LYS A 98 -1.16 16.71 7.42
CA LYS A 98 -0.17 17.77 7.58
C LYS A 98 -0.83 19.10 7.20
N VAL A 99 -1.52 19.72 8.15
CA VAL A 99 -1.97 21.11 8.04
C VAL A 99 -0.77 21.94 7.64
N GLN A 100 -0.77 22.45 6.41
CA GLN A 100 0.17 23.50 6.02
C GLN A 100 -0.20 24.72 6.85
N VAL A 101 0.51 24.96 7.95
CA VAL A 101 0.43 26.25 8.65
C VAL A 101 0.93 27.27 7.63
N LYS A 102 0.01 27.96 6.97
CA LYS A 102 0.35 29.13 6.16
C LYS A 102 0.87 30.17 7.14
N ASP A 103 2.13 30.53 6.98
CA ASP A 103 2.71 31.64 7.70
C ASP A 103 1.98 32.93 7.28
N ILE A 104 1.22 33.52 8.22
CA ILE A 104 0.46 34.76 8.06
C ILE A 104 1.17 35.95 8.71
N SER A 105 2.48 35.84 8.98
CA SER A 105 3.30 36.92 9.56
C SER A 105 3.40 38.21 8.71
N TYR A 106 2.77 38.27 7.53
CA TYR A 106 2.67 39.47 6.70
C TYR A 106 1.34 40.24 6.82
N LEU A 107 0.44 39.87 7.74
CA LEU A 107 -0.86 40.52 7.94
C LEU A 107 -1.00 41.32 9.25
N ALA A 108 0.11 41.70 9.89
CA ALA A 108 0.12 42.52 11.10
C ALA A 108 0.70 43.92 10.85
#